data_AF-A0A556QTV7-F1
#
_entry.id   AF-A0A556QTV7-F1
#
_cell.length_a   1.000
_cell.length_b   1.000
_cell.length_c   1.000
_cell.angle_alpha   90.00
_cell.angle_beta   90.00
_cell.angle_gamma   90.00
#
_symmetry.space_group_name_H-M   'P 1'
#
loop_
_entity.id
_entity.type
_entity.pdbx_description
1 polymer ?
#
loop_
_entity_poly.entity_id
_entity_poly.type
_entity_poly.pdbx_seq_one_letter_code
_entity_poly.pdbx_strand_id
1 'polypeptide(L)'
;MLDVVLCHFADIGKKDSVGLTPIHWACRDGHLNVVKHILDKSPFLVHNTDNPYKFTPLHWAARRGFKEIVELLIAKVSVKLLKARVALHL
;
A
#
# COMPACT_ATOMS: atom_id res chain seq x y z
N MET A 1 -3.20 18.14 1.12
CA MET A 1 -2.29 18.65 0.06
C MET A 1 -0.80 18.50 0.44
N LEU A 2 -0.43 17.83 1.55
CA LEU A 2 0.97 17.80 2.05
C LEU A 2 1.71 16.47 1.84
N ASP A 3 1.07 15.41 1.34
CA ASP A 3 1.60 14.04 1.52
C ASP A 3 2.38 13.46 0.33
N VAL A 4 2.19 14.01 -0.88
CA VAL A 4 2.89 13.54 -2.10
C VAL A 4 4.38 13.90 -2.06
N VAL A 5 4.71 15.10 -1.58
CA VAL A 5 6.10 15.59 -1.53
C VAL A 5 6.92 14.77 -0.53
N LEU A 6 6.32 14.42 0.62
CA LEU A 6 6.97 13.54 1.58
C LEU A 6 7.32 12.20 0.93
N CYS A 7 6.44 11.57 0.15
CA CYS A 7 6.74 10.28 -0.48
C CYS A 7 7.84 10.31 -1.54
N HIS A 8 8.16 11.48 -2.10
CA HIS A 8 9.23 11.60 -3.10
C HIS A 8 10.62 11.66 -2.46
N PHE A 9 10.72 12.19 -1.23
CA PHE A 9 11.97 12.32 -0.46
C PHE A 9 12.06 11.36 0.74
N ALA A 10 10.94 10.82 1.20
CA ALA A 10 10.88 9.87 2.29
C ALA A 10 11.08 8.46 1.77
N ASP A 11 11.82 7.67 2.55
CA ASP A 11 11.90 6.24 2.39
C ASP A 11 10.49 5.63 2.54
N ILE A 12 9.97 5.06 1.45
CA ILE A 12 8.61 4.49 1.35
C ILE A 12 8.36 3.33 2.31
N GLY A 13 9.42 2.71 2.85
CA GLY A 13 9.36 1.68 3.87
C GLY A 13 9.49 2.21 5.30
N LYS A 14 9.94 3.45 5.49
CA LYS A 14 10.19 4.02 6.82
C LYS A 14 8.87 4.35 7.52
N LYS A 15 8.81 4.04 8.81
CA LYS A 15 7.68 4.35 9.67
C LYS A 15 7.84 5.72 10.31
N ASP A 16 6.72 6.40 10.54
CA ASP A 16 6.65 7.61 11.36
C ASP A 16 6.69 7.28 12.86
N SER A 17 6.53 8.32 13.71
CA SER A 17 6.49 8.18 15.17
C SER A 17 5.29 7.37 15.69
N VAL A 18 4.28 7.13 14.85
CA VAL A 18 3.09 6.33 15.15
C VAL A 18 3.26 4.90 14.63
N GLY A 19 4.40 4.57 14.00
CA GLY A 19 4.65 3.25 13.43
C GLY A 19 3.91 3.00 12.11
N LEU A 20 3.44 4.05 11.43
CA LEU A 20 2.77 3.95 10.14
C LEU A 20 3.74 4.30 9.00
N THR A 21 3.68 3.52 7.92
CA THR A 21 4.40 3.82 6.68
C THR A 21 3.56 4.73 5.76
N PRO A 22 4.19 5.43 4.79
CA PRO A 22 3.49 6.32 3.87
C PRO A 22 2.28 5.69 3.14
N ILE A 23 2.33 4.40 2.82
CA ILE A 23 1.19 3.72 2.16
C ILE A 23 -0.04 3.60 3.07
N HIS A 24 0.14 3.50 4.39
CA HIS A 24 -0.99 3.48 5.32
C HIS A 24 -1.72 4.82 5.28
N TRP A 25 -0.98 5.94 5.34
CA TRP A 25 -1.53 7.29 5.24
C TRP A 25 -2.18 7.53 3.88
N ALA A 26 -1.52 7.14 2.78
CA ALA A 26 -2.07 7.29 1.44
C ALA A 26 -3.39 6.52 1.24
N CYS A 27 -3.47 5.29 1.74
CA CYS A 27 -4.71 4.50 1.70
C CYS A 27 -5.77 5.00 2.68
N ARG A 28 -5.36 5.53 3.84
CA ARG A 28 -6.25 6.12 4.83
C ARG A 28 -6.85 7.44 4.37
N ASP A 29 -6.12 8.24 3.62
CA ASP A 29 -6.53 9.62 3.27
C ASP A 29 -6.96 9.75 1.79
N GLY A 30 -6.90 8.66 1.00
CA GLY A 30 -7.49 8.61 -0.34
C GLY A 30 -6.55 9.05 -1.47
N HIS A 31 -5.24 9.06 -1.23
CA HIS A 31 -4.25 9.55 -2.19
C HIS A 31 -3.87 8.48 -3.23
N LEU A 32 -4.76 8.21 -4.19
CA LEU A 32 -4.58 7.17 -5.22
C LEU A 32 -3.23 7.26 -5.96
N ASN A 33 -2.81 8.47 -6.37
CA ASN A 33 -1.56 8.66 -7.10
C ASN A 33 -0.33 8.29 -6.26
N VAL A 34 -0.38 8.55 -4.96
CA VAL A 34 0.69 8.15 -4.02
C VAL A 34 0.70 6.64 -3.84
N VAL A 35 -0.48 6.01 -3.71
CA VAL A 35 -0.58 4.55 -3.59
C VAL A 35 0.00 3.86 -4.83
N LYS A 36 -0.32 4.36 -6.04
CA LYS A 36 0.28 3.89 -7.31
C LYS A 36 1.80 3.97 -7.27
N HIS A 37 2.33 5.16 -7.00
CA HIS A 37 3.77 5.41 -6.97
C HIS A 37 4.51 4.52 -5.97
N ILE A 38 3.97 4.34 -4.76
CA ILE A 38 4.58 3.48 -3.74
C ILE A 38 4.56 2.01 -4.19
N LEU A 39 3.46 1.51 -4.75
CA LEU A 39 3.34 0.11 -5.16
C LEU A 39 4.14 -0.23 -6.41
N ASP A 40 4.42 0.74 -7.27
CA ASP A 40 5.30 0.55 -8.41
C ASP A 40 6.78 0.48 -7.97
N LYS A 41 7.18 1.20 -6.92
CA LYS A 41 8.52 1.11 -6.33
C LYS A 41 8.68 -0.07 -5.35
N SER A 42 7.64 -0.43 -4.61
CA SER A 42 7.68 -1.44 -3.55
C SER A 42 6.34 -2.19 -3.43
N PRO A 43 6.09 -3.15 -4.34
CA PRO A 43 4.81 -3.87 -4.38
C PRO A 43 4.55 -4.73 -3.14
N PHE A 44 5.58 -5.10 -2.38
CA PHE A 44 5.45 -5.91 -1.17
C PHE A 44 4.76 -5.17 -0.01
N LEU A 45 4.72 -3.83 -0.03
CA LEU A 45 4.07 -3.01 1.01
C LEU A 45 2.55 -3.16 1.03
N VAL A 46 1.93 -3.75 0.00
CA VAL A 46 0.49 -4.05 -0.06
C VAL A 46 0.01 -4.94 1.11
N HIS A 47 0.91 -5.74 1.69
CA HIS A 47 0.62 -6.64 2.82
C HIS A 47 1.19 -6.14 4.15
N ASN A 48 1.68 -4.90 4.21
CA ASN A 48 2.33 -4.41 5.42
C ASN A 48 1.32 -4.34 6.59
N THR A 49 1.54 -5.17 7.61
CA THR A 49 0.79 -5.17 8.88
C THR A 49 1.66 -4.73 10.06
N ASP A 50 2.87 -4.29 9.78
CA ASP A 50 3.86 -3.91 10.78
C ASP A 50 3.63 -2.46 11.27
N ASN A 51 2.45 -2.28 11.86
CA ASN A 51 1.95 -1.07 12.50
C ASN A 51 1.21 -1.44 13.80
N PRO A 52 0.93 -0.46 14.70
CA PRO A 52 0.26 -0.75 15.97
C PRO A 52 -1.12 -1.38 15.86
N TYR A 53 -1.84 -1.14 14.76
CA TYR A 53 -3.19 -1.63 14.54
C TYR A 53 -3.25 -2.99 13.82
N LYS A 54 -2.10 -3.51 13.35
CA LYS A 54 -2.02 -4.73 12.52
C LYS A 54 -2.88 -4.68 11.24
N PHE A 55 -3.22 -3.48 10.79
CA PHE A 55 -4.06 -3.28 9.61
C PHE A 55 -3.23 -3.15 8.35
N THR A 56 -3.58 -3.90 7.31
CA THR A 56 -3.00 -3.69 5.96
C THR A 56 -3.49 -2.38 5.34
N PRO A 57 -2.79 -1.83 4.33
CA PRO A 57 -3.29 -0.70 3.54
C PRO A 57 -4.71 -0.91 2.99
N LEU A 58 -5.07 -2.16 2.65
CA LEU A 58 -6.41 -2.52 2.20
C LEU A 58 -7.47 -2.30 3.28
N HIS A 59 -7.19 -2.61 4.54
CA HIS A 59 -8.14 -2.35 5.64
C HIS A 59 -8.46 -0.86 5.76
N TRP A 60 -7.45 0.00 5.64
CA TRP A 60 -7.63 1.45 5.71
C TRP A 60 -8.46 1.99 4.55
N ALA A 61 -8.15 1.58 3.32
CA ALA A 61 -8.88 2.00 2.13
C ALA A 61 -10.34 1.50 2.15
N ALA A 62 -10.57 0.25 2.55
CA ALA A 62 -11.90 -0.34 2.65
C ALA A 62 -12.75 0.33 3.74
N ARG A 63 -12.18 0.58 4.93
CA ARG A 63 -12.89 1.26 6.03
C ARG A 63 -13.32 2.68 5.68
N ARG A 64 -12.60 3.34 4.77
CA ARG A 64 -12.89 4.71 4.30
C ARG A 64 -13.77 4.75 3.06
N GLY A 65 -14.02 3.61 2.40
CA GLY A 65 -14.82 3.54 1.18
C GLY A 65 -14.09 3.98 -0.10
N PHE A 66 -12.75 3.99 -0.12
CA PHE A 66 -11.99 4.40 -1.31
C PHE A 66 -11.91 3.27 -2.35
N LYS A 67 -12.99 3.10 -3.10
CA LYS A 67 -13.18 2.02 -4.08
C LYS A 67 -12.01 1.84 -5.04
N GLU A 68 -11.53 2.90 -5.68
CA GLU A 68 -10.44 2.82 -6.66
C GLU A 68 -9.13 2.34 -6.04
N ILE A 69 -8.84 2.72 -4.79
CA ILE A 69 -7.66 2.27 -4.05
C ILE A 69 -7.81 0.80 -3.68
N VAL A 70 -9.00 0.39 -3.25
CA VAL A 70 -9.32 -1.02 -2.93
C VAL A 70 -9.11 -1.91 -4.15
N GLU A 71 -9.68 -1.53 -5.29
CA GLU A 71 -9.54 -2.27 -6.55
C GLU A 71 -8.06 -2.38 -6.97
N LEU A 72 -7.30 -1.29 -6.85
CA LEU A 72 -5.88 -1.28 -7.16
C LEU A 72 -5.07 -2.22 -6.25
N LEU A 73 -5.31 -2.16 -4.94
CA LEU A 73 -4.63 -3.02 -3.96
C LEU A 73 -4.95 -4.50 -4.23
N ILE A 74 -6.23 -4.84 -4.48
CA ILE A 74 -6.65 -6.20 -4.82
C ILE A 74 -5.97 -6.68 -6.10
N ALA A 75 -5.93 -5.85 -7.15
CA ALA A 75 -5.27 -6.20 -8.40
C ALA A 75 -3.78 -6.54 -8.19
N LYS A 76 -3.05 -5.74 -7.39
CA LYS A 76 -1.64 -6.00 -7.10
C LYS A 76 -1.42 -7.26 -6.25
N VAL A 77 -2.35 -7.61 -5.35
CA VAL A 77 -2.32 -8.87 -4.58
C VAL A 77 -2.53 -10.08 -5.50
N SER A 78 -3.55 -10.04 -6.37
CA SER A 78 -3.90 -11.15 -7.26
C SER A 78 -2.80 -11.46 -8.28
N VAL A 79 -2.11 -10.44 -8.80
CA VAL A 79 -0.98 -10.63 -9.73
C VAL A 79 0.15 -11.42 -9.07
N LYS A 80 0.39 -11.24 -7.76
CA LYS A 80 1.41 -12.03 -7.04
C LYS A 80 1.00 -13.50 -6.89
N LEU A 81 -0.27 -13.78 -6.62
CA LEU A 81 -0.82 -15.13 -6.58
C LEU A 81 -0.67 -15.86 -7.92
N LEU A 82 -0.93 -15.17 -9.03
CA LEU A 82 -0.74 -15.73 -10.37
C LEU A 82 0.74 -16.01 -10.65
N LYS A 83 1.64 -15.05 -10.36
CA LYS A 83 3.09 -15.26 -10.54
C LYS A 83 3.65 -16.39 -9.66
N ALA A 84 3.20 -16.49 -8.41
CA ALA A 84 3.63 -17.56 -7.51
C ALA A 84 3.18 -18.95 -7.98
N ARG A 85 1.95 -19.09 -8.50
CA ARG A 85 1.44 -20.36 -9.04
C ARG A 85 2.19 -20.81 -10.30
N VAL A 86 2.56 -19.86 -11.18
CA VAL A 86 3.32 -20.17 -12.40
C VAL A 86 4.79 -20.48 -12.09
N ALA A 87 5.40 -19.78 -11.14
CA ALA A 87 6.79 -20.04 -10.71
C ALA A 87 6.98 -21.38 -9.98
N LEU A 88 5.91 -21.99 -9.44
CA LEU A 88 5.94 -23.32 -8.83
C LEU A 88 5.84 -24.47 -9.85
N HIS A 89 5.66 -24.16 -11.15
CA HIS A 89 5.55 -25.16 -12.23
C HIS A 89 6.72 -25.10 -13.24
N LEU A 90 7.82 -24.41 -12.90
CA LEU A 90 9.09 -24.33 -13.65
C LEU A 90 10.23 -24.75 -12.71
#